data_AF-X1IK58-F1
#
_entry.id   AF-X1IK58-F1
#
_cell.length_a   1.000
_cell.length_b   1.000
_cell.length_c   1.000
_cell.angle_alpha   90.00
_cell.angle_beta   90.00
_cell.angle_gamma   90.00
#
_symmetry.space_group_name_H-M   'P 1'
#
loop_
_entity.id
_entity.type
_entity.pdbx_description
1 polymer ?
#
loop_
_entity_poly.entity_id
_entity_poly.type
_entity_poly.pdbx_seq_one_letter_code
_entity_poly.pdbx_strand_id
1 'polypeptide(L)'
;DRMRQTLGNCKFGLSNTEFSTISYLKDGQATKSNILQKITSTFSDADSNDVSYFYFSGHGMRYENTSYLSPVEVSYFSPLEAYISVNELEAALSAIPGTKVVFIDSCYSGGFIGKSREEGNKTLEENLISFNEDVINIFSFGESKWLLTSNQYKVLTACRYSQESWEFEPETPGDFDPYGLFTSALCEG
;
A
#
# COMPACT_ATOMS: atom_id res chain seq x y z
N ASP A 1 13.28 -13.14 2.02
CA ASP A 1 12.55 -11.86 1.89
C ASP A 1 13.47 -10.72 2.31
N ARG A 2 13.85 -9.87 1.34
CA ARG A 2 14.79 -8.75 1.48
C ARG A 2 14.22 -7.65 2.38
N MET A 3 12.94 -7.31 2.25
CA MET A 3 12.32 -6.25 3.06
C MET A 3 12.34 -6.62 4.55
N ARG A 4 12.00 -7.86 4.88
CA ARG A 4 12.06 -8.35 6.26
C ARG A 4 13.48 -8.23 6.86
N GLN A 5 14.52 -8.53 6.07
CA GLN A 5 15.90 -8.38 6.51
C GLN A 5 16.28 -6.91 6.68
N THR A 6 15.87 -6.04 5.74
CA THR A 6 16.06 -4.59 5.82
C THR A 6 15.46 -4.05 7.11
N LEU A 7 14.19 -4.36 7.40
CA LEU A 7 13.51 -3.93 8.63
C LEU A 7 14.23 -4.44 9.89
N GLY A 8 14.68 -5.71 9.90
CA GLY A 8 15.43 -6.27 11.03
C GLY A 8 16.78 -5.60 11.28
N ASN A 9 17.36 -4.94 10.27
CA ASN A 9 18.61 -4.21 10.37
C ASN A 9 18.42 -2.71 10.64
N CYS A 10 17.21 -2.18 10.53
CA CYS A 10 16.92 -0.77 10.78
C CYS A 10 17.17 -0.40 12.25
N LYS A 11 17.90 0.69 12.46
CA LYS A 11 18.09 1.35 13.77
C LYS A 11 17.69 2.81 13.64
N PHE A 12 16.89 3.31 14.56
CA PHE A 12 16.34 4.66 14.51
C PHE A 12 16.86 5.54 15.65
N GLY A 13 17.21 6.78 15.30
CA GLY A 13 17.65 7.80 16.26
C GLY A 13 18.96 7.46 16.98
N LEU A 14 19.29 8.27 17.98
CA LEU A 14 20.54 8.12 18.76
C LEU A 14 20.54 6.88 19.66
N SER A 15 19.35 6.36 20.00
CA SER A 15 19.18 5.18 20.84
C SER A 15 19.27 3.87 20.07
N ASN A 16 19.48 3.91 18.74
CA ASN A 16 19.43 2.74 17.86
C ASN A 16 18.17 1.90 18.05
N THR A 17 17.01 2.57 18.19
CA THR A 17 15.73 1.89 18.41
C THR A 17 15.42 0.95 17.25
N GLU A 18 15.00 -0.27 17.58
CA GLU A 18 14.63 -1.32 16.64
C GLU A 18 13.12 -1.48 16.55
N PHE A 19 12.64 -2.26 15.58
CA PHE A 19 11.28 -2.76 15.62
C PHE A 19 11.11 -3.75 16.78
N SER A 20 10.11 -3.52 17.63
CA SER A 20 9.75 -4.43 18.72
C SER A 20 9.20 -5.77 18.21
N THR A 21 8.44 -5.73 17.11
CA THR A 21 7.83 -6.89 16.46
C THR A 21 7.93 -6.76 14.95
N ILE A 22 8.39 -7.82 14.28
CA ILE A 22 8.35 -7.94 12.82
C ILE A 22 7.59 -9.22 12.49
N SER A 23 6.49 -9.07 11.77
CA SER A 23 5.65 -10.18 11.31
C SER A 23 5.49 -10.10 9.79
N TYR A 24 5.33 -11.24 9.12
CA TYR A 24 5.22 -11.29 7.66
C TYR A 24 4.34 -12.46 7.22
N LEU A 25 3.78 -12.33 6.01
CA LEU A 25 3.07 -13.36 5.26
C LEU A 25 3.71 -13.44 3.88
N LYS A 26 3.93 -14.65 3.37
CA LYS A 26 4.47 -14.86 2.02
C LYS A 26 3.69 -15.96 1.30
N ASP A 27 3.58 -15.84 -0.02
CA ASP A 27 3.01 -16.85 -0.91
C ASP A 27 1.62 -17.28 -0.43
N GLY A 28 1.36 -18.59 -0.31
CA GLY A 28 0.07 -19.15 0.10
C GLY A 28 -0.44 -18.71 1.48
N GLN A 29 0.37 -18.00 2.28
CA GLN A 29 -0.06 -17.43 3.56
C GLN A 29 -0.72 -16.05 3.42
N ALA A 30 -0.45 -15.31 2.32
CA ALA A 30 -0.88 -13.94 2.13
C ALA A 30 -2.34 -13.85 1.63
N THR A 31 -3.25 -14.49 2.36
CA THR A 31 -4.68 -14.45 2.05
C THR A 31 -5.34 -13.17 2.54
N LYS A 32 -6.50 -12.79 1.98
CA LYS A 32 -7.22 -11.57 2.40
C LYS A 32 -7.44 -11.56 3.91
N SER A 33 -7.97 -12.68 4.41
CA SER A 33 -8.26 -12.86 5.83
C SER A 33 -6.99 -12.79 6.67
N ASN A 34 -5.92 -13.48 6.25
CA ASN A 34 -4.65 -13.47 6.99
C ASN A 34 -4.03 -12.08 7.01
N ILE A 35 -4.01 -11.33 5.89
CA ILE A 35 -3.45 -9.98 5.81
C ILE A 35 -4.16 -9.06 6.82
N LEU A 36 -5.49 -9.00 6.78
CA LEU A 36 -6.28 -8.14 7.66
C LEU A 36 -6.14 -8.54 9.14
N GLN A 37 -6.18 -9.84 9.45
CA GLN A 37 -5.96 -10.33 10.82
C GLN A 37 -4.53 -10.06 11.31
N LYS A 38 -3.53 -10.13 10.42
CA LYS A 38 -2.14 -9.88 10.78
C LYS A 38 -1.89 -8.42 11.10
N ILE A 39 -2.54 -7.49 10.41
CA ILE A 39 -2.53 -6.06 10.77
C ILE A 39 -3.03 -5.90 12.20
N THR A 40 -4.23 -6.41 12.52
CA THR A 40 -4.81 -6.26 13.86
C THR A 40 -3.97 -6.92 14.96
N SER A 41 -3.51 -8.15 14.73
CA SER A 41 -2.79 -8.92 15.75
C SER A 41 -1.33 -8.48 15.95
N THR A 42 -0.66 -7.96 14.91
CA THR A 42 0.74 -7.49 15.05
C THR A 42 0.81 -6.19 15.84
N PHE A 43 -0.20 -5.34 15.71
CA PHE A 43 -0.25 -4.01 16.33
C PHE A 43 -1.24 -3.93 17.49
N SER A 44 -1.61 -5.06 18.11
CA SER A 44 -2.60 -5.10 19.20
C SER A 44 -2.20 -4.28 20.42
N ASP A 45 -0.90 -4.15 20.65
CA ASP A 45 -0.33 -3.49 21.82
C ASP A 45 0.17 -2.07 21.51
N ALA A 46 -0.09 -1.57 20.29
CA ALA A 46 0.37 -0.25 19.85
C ALA A 46 -0.39 0.89 20.55
N ASP A 47 0.32 1.95 20.90
CA ASP A 47 -0.24 3.19 21.47
C ASP A 47 0.00 4.42 20.58
N SER A 48 -0.49 5.59 21.01
CA SER A 48 -0.44 6.82 20.22
C SER A 48 0.97 7.34 19.90
N ASN A 49 1.99 6.87 20.63
CA ASN A 49 3.39 7.25 20.44
C ASN A 49 4.14 6.29 19.51
N ASP A 50 3.53 5.18 19.11
CA ASP A 50 4.16 4.20 18.26
C ASP A 50 4.17 4.60 16.78
N VAL A 51 5.12 4.02 16.05
CA VAL A 51 5.21 4.10 14.59
C VAL A 51 5.11 2.67 14.02
N SER A 52 3.98 2.37 13.40
CA SER A 52 3.69 1.06 12.80
C SER A 52 4.02 1.07 11.31
N TYR A 53 4.67 0.01 10.82
CA TYR A 53 5.06 -0.10 9.42
C TYR A 53 4.23 -1.19 8.72
N PHE A 54 3.64 -0.86 7.58
CA PHE A 54 2.95 -1.81 6.71
C PHE A 54 3.63 -1.81 5.33
N TYR A 55 4.00 -2.99 4.85
CA TYR A 55 4.58 -3.19 3.53
C TYR A 55 3.80 -4.26 2.78
N PHE A 56 3.46 -3.96 1.53
CA PHE A 56 2.87 -4.91 0.60
C PHE A 56 3.65 -4.89 -0.72
N SER A 57 3.95 -6.09 -1.25
CA SER A 57 4.42 -6.27 -2.61
C SER A 57 3.66 -7.42 -3.27
N GLY A 58 3.16 -7.17 -4.47
CA GLY A 58 2.35 -8.12 -5.22
C GLY A 58 1.45 -7.43 -6.23
N HIS A 59 0.50 -8.19 -6.79
CA HIS A 59 -0.42 -7.63 -7.78
C HIS A 59 -1.37 -6.59 -7.16
N GLY A 60 -1.56 -5.51 -7.91
CA GLY A 60 -2.57 -4.50 -7.66
C GLY A 60 -3.47 -4.38 -8.87
N MET A 61 -4.72 -4.03 -8.64
CA MET A 61 -5.65 -3.72 -9.73
C MET A 61 -6.42 -2.44 -9.42
N ARG A 62 -7.01 -1.89 -10.47
CA ARG A 62 -7.93 -0.78 -10.36
C ARG A 62 -9.26 -1.18 -10.99
N TYR A 63 -10.34 -0.91 -10.26
CA TYR A 63 -11.69 -0.96 -10.81
C TYR A 63 -12.36 0.39 -10.54
N GLU A 64 -12.84 1.03 -11.60
CA GLU A 64 -13.35 2.40 -11.55
C GLU A 64 -12.35 3.35 -10.85
N ASN A 65 -12.76 3.96 -9.74
CA ASN A 65 -11.99 4.94 -8.97
C ASN A 65 -11.33 4.39 -7.70
N THR A 66 -11.30 3.05 -7.57
CA THR A 66 -10.79 2.35 -6.38
C THR A 66 -9.60 1.48 -6.73
N SER A 67 -8.56 1.58 -5.90
CA SER A 67 -7.36 0.73 -6.00
C SER A 67 -7.46 -0.44 -5.02
N TYR A 68 -6.95 -1.59 -5.46
CA TYR A 68 -7.05 -2.84 -4.73
C TYR A 68 -5.70 -3.55 -4.66
N LEU A 69 -5.41 -4.16 -3.52
CA LEU A 69 -4.36 -5.17 -3.39
C LEU A 69 -4.97 -6.54 -3.75
N SER A 70 -4.17 -7.41 -4.35
CA SER A 70 -4.58 -8.76 -4.72
C SER A 70 -3.94 -9.79 -3.77
N PRO A 71 -4.71 -10.33 -2.81
CA PRO A 71 -4.30 -11.49 -2.02
C PRO A 71 -4.01 -12.72 -2.88
N VAL A 72 -3.31 -13.70 -2.30
CA VAL A 72 -2.83 -14.88 -3.05
C VAL A 72 -3.94 -15.74 -3.66
N GLU A 73 -5.12 -15.78 -3.05
CA GLU A 73 -6.27 -16.58 -3.51
C GLU A 73 -7.09 -15.91 -4.63
N VAL A 74 -6.73 -14.69 -5.00
CA VAL A 74 -7.44 -13.95 -6.03
C VAL A 74 -7.00 -14.37 -7.42
N SER A 75 -7.97 -14.43 -8.33
CA SER A 75 -7.77 -14.68 -9.76
C SER A 75 -8.50 -13.63 -10.59
N TYR A 76 -8.23 -13.61 -11.91
CA TYR A 76 -8.89 -12.69 -12.85
C TYR A 76 -10.43 -12.75 -12.81
N PHE A 77 -11.01 -13.89 -12.42
CA PHE A 77 -12.47 -14.09 -12.34
C PHE A 77 -13.03 -13.88 -10.93
N SER A 78 -12.18 -13.57 -9.95
CA SER A 78 -12.62 -13.36 -8.58
C SER A 78 -13.46 -12.07 -8.49
N PRO A 79 -14.51 -12.06 -7.67
CA PRO A 79 -15.31 -10.86 -7.45
C PRO A 79 -14.51 -9.82 -6.64
N LEU A 80 -14.88 -8.54 -6.71
CA LEU A 80 -14.11 -7.44 -6.09
C LEU A 80 -13.95 -7.61 -4.57
N GLU A 81 -14.91 -8.26 -3.91
CA GLU A 81 -14.87 -8.53 -2.47
C GLU A 81 -13.77 -9.51 -2.05
N ALA A 82 -13.17 -10.23 -3.00
CA ALA A 82 -12.00 -11.08 -2.73
C ALA A 82 -10.70 -10.28 -2.64
N TYR A 83 -10.66 -9.08 -3.20
CA TYR A 83 -9.53 -8.16 -3.16
C TYR A 83 -9.54 -7.31 -1.88
N ILE A 84 -8.45 -6.63 -1.54
CA ILE A 84 -8.43 -5.64 -0.46
C ILE A 84 -8.48 -4.25 -1.07
N SER A 85 -9.62 -3.58 -0.97
CA SER A 85 -9.76 -2.19 -1.40
C SER A 85 -8.92 -1.23 -0.53
N VAL A 86 -8.59 -0.05 -1.07
CA VAL A 86 -7.99 1.04 -0.27
C VAL A 86 -8.82 1.34 0.98
N ASN A 87 -10.15 1.29 0.89
CA ASN A 87 -11.05 1.54 2.01
C ASN A 87 -10.91 0.49 3.12
N GLU A 88 -10.81 -0.80 2.76
CA GLU A 88 -10.61 -1.88 3.73
C GLU A 88 -9.23 -1.82 4.37
N LEU A 89 -8.20 -1.48 3.59
CA LEU A 89 -6.85 -1.29 4.12
C LEU A 89 -6.80 -0.08 5.07
N GLU A 90 -7.40 1.05 4.68
CA GLU A 90 -7.51 2.25 5.53
C GLU A 90 -8.25 1.91 6.82
N ALA A 91 -9.38 1.20 6.76
CA ALA A 91 -10.14 0.84 7.94
C ALA A 91 -9.34 -0.08 8.89
N ALA A 92 -8.55 -1.01 8.36
CA ALA A 92 -7.68 -1.87 9.16
C ALA A 92 -6.52 -1.09 9.80
N LEU A 93 -5.91 -0.14 9.07
CA LEU A 93 -4.77 0.63 9.55
C LEU A 93 -5.17 1.81 10.46
N SER A 94 -6.33 2.41 10.24
CA SER A 94 -6.82 3.53 11.05
C SER A 94 -7.24 3.11 12.45
N ALA A 95 -7.58 1.83 12.63
CA ALA A 95 -7.81 1.23 13.94
C ALA A 95 -6.52 1.14 14.78
N ILE A 96 -5.33 1.25 14.17
CA ILE A 96 -4.04 1.18 14.87
C ILE A 96 -3.65 2.57 15.37
N PRO A 97 -3.42 2.75 16.69
CA PRO A 97 -2.93 4.01 17.24
C PRO A 97 -1.58 4.45 16.66
N GLY A 98 -1.28 5.74 16.77
CA GLY A 98 0.01 6.30 16.38
C GLY A 98 0.18 6.52 14.88
N THR A 99 1.44 6.64 14.44
CA THR A 99 1.79 6.93 13.05
C THR A 99 1.93 5.64 12.25
N LYS A 100 1.42 5.62 11.02
CA LYS A 100 1.52 4.50 10.08
C LYS A 100 2.44 4.88 8.93
N VAL A 101 3.54 4.15 8.76
CA VAL A 101 4.38 4.21 7.57
C VAL A 101 3.96 3.08 6.63
N VAL A 102 3.55 3.42 5.42
CA VAL A 102 2.95 2.48 4.47
C VAL A 102 3.74 2.46 3.17
N PHE A 103 4.11 1.28 2.73
CA PHE A 103 4.81 1.04 1.48
C PHE A 103 4.00 0.08 0.61
N ILE A 104 3.66 0.49 -0.61
CA ILE A 104 2.85 -0.32 -1.53
C ILE A 104 3.60 -0.48 -2.85
N ASP A 105 4.15 -1.67 -3.06
CA ASP A 105 4.79 -2.10 -4.30
C ASP A 105 3.82 -2.94 -5.14
N SER A 106 2.91 -2.25 -5.83
CA SER A 106 1.93 -2.87 -6.73
C SER A 106 1.57 -1.93 -7.87
N CYS A 107 1.08 -2.50 -8.98
CA CYS A 107 0.45 -1.73 -10.05
C CYS A 107 -0.70 -0.89 -9.51
N TYR A 108 -0.85 0.33 -10.04
CA TYR A 108 -1.87 1.30 -9.63
C TYR A 108 -1.80 1.75 -8.16
N SER A 109 -0.68 1.48 -7.46
CA SER A 109 -0.48 1.81 -6.04
C SER A 109 -0.67 3.30 -5.72
N GLY A 110 -0.41 4.22 -6.66
CA GLY A 110 -0.65 5.65 -6.49
C GLY A 110 -2.11 6.03 -6.17
N GLY A 111 -3.07 5.15 -6.48
CA GLY A 111 -4.47 5.35 -6.12
C GLY A 111 -4.80 5.14 -4.65
N PHE A 112 -3.93 4.49 -3.87
CA PHE A 112 -4.08 4.41 -2.42
C PHE A 112 -3.92 5.77 -1.71
N ILE A 113 -3.30 6.73 -2.38
CA ILE A 113 -3.08 8.10 -1.88
C ILE A 113 -3.77 9.16 -2.73
N GLY A 114 -4.60 8.75 -3.70
CA GLY A 114 -5.32 9.66 -4.60
C GLY A 114 -4.43 10.56 -5.46
N LYS A 115 -3.11 10.31 -5.53
CA LYS A 115 -2.21 11.13 -6.35
C LYS A 115 -2.36 10.75 -7.80
N SER A 116 -2.38 11.75 -8.68
CA SER A 116 -2.38 11.60 -10.14
C SER A 116 -3.58 10.83 -10.70
N ARG A 117 -4.79 11.06 -10.17
CA ARG A 117 -6.02 10.47 -10.75
C ARG A 117 -6.06 10.63 -12.26
N GLU A 118 -5.47 11.70 -12.84
CA GLU A 118 -5.34 11.84 -14.31
C GLU A 118 -4.03 12.53 -14.76
N GLU A 119 -3.24 11.84 -15.58
CA GLU A 119 -2.21 12.41 -16.49
C GLU A 119 -2.47 11.92 -17.93
N GLY A 120 -3.73 12.03 -18.37
CA GLY A 120 -4.04 12.07 -19.80
C GLY A 120 -3.99 13.51 -20.30
N ASN A 121 -3.83 13.72 -21.61
CA ASN A 121 -4.06 15.02 -22.27
C ASN A 121 -5.54 15.41 -22.17
N LYS A 122 -5.97 15.76 -20.97
CA LYS A 122 -7.28 16.29 -20.73
C LYS A 122 -7.41 17.68 -21.32
N THR A 123 -8.57 17.93 -21.87
CA THR A 123 -9.04 19.29 -22.13
C THR A 123 -9.17 20.07 -20.81
N LEU A 124 -9.15 21.40 -20.90
CA LEU A 124 -9.38 22.25 -19.74
C LEU A 124 -10.75 21.97 -19.08
N GLU A 125 -11.75 21.59 -19.88
CA GLU A 125 -13.10 21.26 -19.43
C GLU A 125 -13.11 20.00 -18.55
N GLU A 126 -12.45 18.93 -18.97
CA GLU A 126 -12.32 17.69 -18.18
C GLU A 126 -11.54 17.91 -16.88
N ASN A 127 -10.55 18.81 -16.89
CA ASN A 127 -9.84 19.20 -15.67
C ASN A 127 -10.75 19.96 -14.69
N LEU A 128 -11.60 20.86 -15.18
CA LEU A 128 -12.53 21.63 -14.36
C LEU A 128 -13.65 20.74 -13.79
N ILE A 129 -14.14 19.78 -14.57
CA ILE A 129 -15.13 18.79 -14.11
C ILE A 129 -14.51 17.92 -13.01
N SER A 130 -13.34 17.34 -13.26
CA SER A 130 -12.61 16.52 -12.26
C SER A 130 -12.30 17.30 -10.99
N PHE A 131 -11.87 18.56 -11.10
CA PHE A 131 -11.65 19.42 -9.92
C PHE A 131 -12.95 19.68 -9.14
N ASN A 132 -14.06 19.97 -9.84
CA ASN A 132 -15.34 20.19 -9.17
C ASN A 132 -15.87 18.91 -8.52
N GLU A 133 -15.70 17.76 -9.16
CA GLU A 133 -16.02 16.45 -8.57
C GLU A 133 -15.16 16.18 -7.33
N ASP A 134 -13.85 16.45 -7.38
CA ASP A 134 -12.97 16.32 -6.22
C ASP A 134 -13.40 17.26 -5.07
N VAL A 135 -13.74 18.51 -5.38
CA VAL A 135 -14.27 19.47 -4.39
C VAL A 135 -15.59 18.95 -3.80
N ILE A 136 -16.54 18.53 -4.65
CA ILE A 136 -17.83 17.99 -4.20
C ILE A 136 -17.60 16.74 -3.34
N ASN A 137 -16.74 15.81 -3.75
CA ASN A 137 -16.44 14.61 -2.97
C ASN A 137 -15.84 14.94 -1.60
N ILE A 138 -14.91 15.91 -1.53
CA ILE A 138 -14.34 16.38 -0.26
C ILE A 138 -15.42 16.94 0.67
N PHE A 139 -16.35 17.75 0.15
CA PHE A 139 -17.34 18.46 0.96
C PHE A 139 -18.66 17.69 1.19
N SER A 140 -19.06 16.83 0.27
CA SER A 140 -20.31 16.05 0.34
C SER A 140 -20.16 14.76 1.14
N PHE A 141 -18.96 14.20 1.20
CA PHE A 141 -18.74 12.91 1.86
C PHE A 141 -17.70 12.92 2.99
N GLY A 142 -17.05 14.05 3.30
CA GLY A 142 -16.00 14.09 4.33
C GLY A 142 -14.84 13.11 4.03
N GLU A 143 -14.58 12.87 2.75
CA GLU A 143 -14.09 11.61 2.19
C GLU A 143 -12.57 11.54 1.93
N SER A 144 -11.77 12.29 2.69
CA SER A 144 -10.36 11.89 2.87
C SER A 144 -10.23 10.66 3.78
N LYS A 145 -11.34 10.20 4.37
CA LYS A 145 -11.39 9.06 5.29
C LYS A 145 -11.01 7.72 4.66
N TRP A 146 -11.05 7.58 3.33
CA TRP A 146 -10.89 6.27 2.69
C TRP A 146 -9.58 6.07 1.95
N LEU A 147 -8.78 7.14 1.81
CA LEU A 147 -7.43 7.09 1.27
C LEU A 147 -6.42 7.16 2.42
N LEU A 148 -5.19 6.72 2.15
CA LEU A 148 -4.09 6.78 3.11
C LEU A 148 -3.45 8.19 3.17
N THR A 149 -4.27 9.24 3.35
CA THR A 149 -3.86 10.65 3.19
C THR A 149 -4.00 11.50 4.46
N SER A 150 -4.64 10.98 5.51
CA SER A 150 -4.71 11.69 6.79
C SER A 150 -3.32 11.82 7.46
N ASN A 151 -3.21 12.74 8.42
CA ASN A 151 -1.93 13.12 9.06
C ASN A 151 -1.18 11.95 9.73
N GLN A 152 -1.91 10.91 10.14
CA GLN A 152 -1.39 9.69 10.74
C GLN A 152 -0.63 8.79 9.74
N TYR A 153 -0.72 9.04 8.43
CA TYR A 153 -0.07 8.21 7.41
C TYR A 153 1.18 8.89 6.82
N LYS A 154 2.21 8.09 6.54
CA LYS A 154 3.37 8.42 5.69
C LYS A 154 3.47 7.32 4.63
N VAL A 155 3.20 7.65 3.37
CA VAL A 155 3.01 6.63 2.34
C VAL A 155 3.98 6.81 1.18
N LEU A 156 4.63 5.72 0.76
CA LEU A 156 5.32 5.62 -0.53
C LEU A 156 4.65 4.54 -1.39
N THR A 157 4.43 4.85 -2.65
CA THR A 157 3.83 3.96 -3.65
C THR A 157 4.82 3.74 -4.78
N ALA A 158 4.86 2.53 -5.35
CA ALA A 158 5.80 2.21 -6.42
C ALA A 158 5.54 2.98 -7.72
N CYS A 159 4.29 3.33 -7.99
CA CYS A 159 3.90 3.97 -9.24
C CYS A 159 2.77 4.99 -9.06
N ARG A 160 2.43 5.70 -10.15
CA ARG A 160 1.27 6.60 -10.23
C ARG A 160 -0.05 5.83 -10.29
N TYR A 161 -1.17 6.56 -10.22
CA TYR A 161 -2.54 6.03 -10.22
C TYR A 161 -2.86 5.06 -11.36
N SER A 162 -2.36 5.34 -12.56
CA SER A 162 -2.64 4.59 -13.80
C SER A 162 -1.43 3.83 -14.34
N GLN A 163 -0.33 3.78 -13.58
CA GLN A 163 0.91 3.14 -14.00
C GLN A 163 1.05 1.74 -13.39
N GLU A 164 1.77 0.88 -14.10
CA GLU A 164 2.21 -0.42 -13.60
C GLU A 164 3.52 -0.28 -12.81
N SER A 165 3.72 -1.19 -11.84
CA SER A 165 5.01 -1.38 -11.16
C SER A 165 5.75 -2.54 -11.84
N TRP A 166 7.08 -2.45 -11.91
CA TRP A 166 7.91 -3.41 -12.63
C TRP A 166 8.73 -4.27 -11.67
N GLU A 167 8.88 -5.54 -12.04
CA GLU A 167 9.72 -6.52 -11.36
C GLU A 167 10.91 -6.91 -12.26
N PHE A 168 12.07 -7.12 -11.64
CA PHE A 168 13.19 -7.78 -12.30
C PHE A 168 13.05 -9.28 -12.16
N GLU A 169 12.94 -9.95 -13.30
CA GLU A 169 13.01 -11.41 -13.38
C GLU A 169 14.44 -11.83 -13.75
N PRO A 170 14.92 -12.97 -13.24
CA PRO A 170 16.21 -13.50 -13.64
C PRO A 170 16.16 -14.00 -15.10
N GLU A 171 17.23 -13.75 -15.86
CA GLU A 171 17.35 -14.28 -17.24
C GLU A 171 17.31 -15.82 -17.26
N THR A 172 17.91 -16.45 -16.25
CA THR A 172 17.82 -17.90 -16.01
C THR A 172 17.03 -18.18 -14.75
N PRO A 173 15.94 -18.97 -14.79
CA PRO A 173 15.17 -19.31 -13.61
C PRO A 173 16.05 -19.89 -12.49
N GLY A 174 16.06 -19.24 -11.32
CA GLY A 174 16.83 -19.65 -10.14
C GLY A 174 18.12 -18.87 -9.88
N ASP A 175 18.54 -17.96 -10.77
CA ASP A 175 19.73 -17.11 -10.52
C ASP A 175 19.50 -16.18 -9.31
N PHE A 176 18.29 -15.65 -9.17
CA PHE A 176 17.81 -14.94 -7.99
C PHE A 176 16.27 -14.97 -7.94
N ASP A 177 15.69 -14.76 -6.75
CA ASP A 177 14.25 -14.56 -6.60
C ASP A 177 13.86 -13.23 -7.25
N PRO A 178 12.85 -13.18 -8.16
CA PRO A 178 12.36 -11.93 -8.73
C PRO A 178 12.07 -10.87 -7.65
N TYR A 179 12.31 -9.61 -7.98
CA TYR A 179 12.09 -8.50 -7.05
C TYR A 179 11.60 -7.22 -7.73
N GLY A 180 10.64 -6.56 -7.08
CA GLY A 180 10.13 -5.25 -7.51
C GLY A 180 11.21 -4.17 -7.52
N LEU A 181 11.25 -3.36 -8.59
CA LEU A 181 12.19 -2.24 -8.74
C LEU A 181 12.09 -1.26 -7.55
N PHE A 182 10.87 -0.94 -7.14
CA PHE A 182 10.61 -0.07 -5.98
C PHE A 182 11.17 -0.69 -4.69
N THR A 183 10.90 -1.98 -4.45
CA THR A 183 11.42 -2.69 -3.28
C THR A 183 12.95 -2.73 -3.26
N SER A 184 13.62 -2.93 -4.40
CA SER A 184 15.09 -2.89 -4.46
C SER A 184 15.63 -1.54 -4.05
N ALA A 185 15.12 -0.47 -4.68
CA ALA A 185 15.52 0.90 -4.36
C ALA A 185 15.26 1.24 -2.89
N LEU A 186 14.08 0.89 -2.37
CA LEU A 186 13.72 1.13 -0.97
C LEU A 186 14.66 0.41 0.01
N CYS A 187 15.13 -0.80 -0.31
CA CYS A 187 16.05 -1.54 0.54
C CYS A 187 17.51 -1.04 0.46
N GLU A 188 17.88 -0.29 -0.57
CA GLU A 188 19.23 0.25 -0.75
C GLU A 188 19.44 1.59 -0.04
N GLY A 189 18.37 2.35 0.21
CA GLY A 189 18.40 3.66 0.87
C GLY A 189 18.65 4.80 -0.12
#